data_AF-A0A7H0H1T8-F1
#
_entry.id   AF-A0A7H0H1T8-F1
#
_cell.length_a   1.000
_cell.length_b   1.000
_cell.length_c   1.000
_cell.angle_alpha   90.00
_cell.angle_beta   90.00
_cell.angle_gamma   90.00
#
_symmetry.space_group_name_H-M   'P 1'
#
loop_
_entity.id
_entity.type
_entity.pdbx_description
1 polymer ?
#
loop_
_entity_poly.entity_id
_entity_poly.type
_entity_poly.pdbx_seq_one_letter_code
_entity_poly.pdbx_strand_id
1 'polypeptide(L)'
;MSAAPATAAVSFTIQQGKGTLTIEAATLAELVDAAPLTKKELGKKLKLNPRTFDTRRQQPGTLTQDELHALANALGVPYLDIARLIYEQRESERAQEPASE
;
A
#
# COMPACT_ATOMS: atom_id res chain seq x y z
N MET A 1 -6.21 -24.70 -13.20
CA MET A 1 -5.43 -23.74 -12.41
C MET A 1 -5.86 -22.35 -12.84
N SER A 2 -6.82 -21.76 -12.14
CA SER A 2 -7.21 -20.37 -12.40
C SER A 2 -6.13 -19.47 -11.82
N ALA A 3 -5.36 -18.82 -12.69
CA ALA A 3 -4.51 -17.73 -12.26
C ALA A 3 -5.43 -16.67 -11.66
N ALA A 4 -5.27 -16.37 -10.37
CA ALA A 4 -5.87 -15.20 -9.77
C ALA A 4 -5.60 -14.00 -10.69
N PRO A 5 -6.58 -13.12 -10.97
CA PRO A 5 -6.31 -11.92 -11.73
C PRO A 5 -5.17 -11.19 -11.00
N ALA A 6 -4.01 -11.10 -11.66
CA ALA A 6 -2.89 -10.37 -11.13
C ALA A 6 -3.34 -8.91 -11.03
N THR A 7 -3.44 -8.39 -9.82
CA THR A 7 -3.69 -6.96 -9.59
C THR A 7 -2.68 -6.19 -10.43
N ALA A 8 -3.15 -5.30 -11.30
CA ALA A 8 -2.26 -4.58 -12.20
C ALA A 8 -1.28 -3.75 -11.37
N ALA A 9 0.02 -3.91 -11.61
CA ALA A 9 1.01 -3.12 -10.90
C ALA A 9 0.85 -1.64 -11.28
N VAL A 10 0.76 -0.78 -10.26
CA VAL A 10 0.71 0.67 -10.42
C VAL A 10 2.11 1.22 -10.21
N SER A 11 2.51 2.18 -11.05
CA SER A 11 3.81 2.83 -10.96
C SER A 11 3.72 4.07 -10.06
N PHE A 12 4.47 4.05 -8.97
CA PHE A 12 4.58 5.13 -7.98
C PHE A 12 5.91 5.85 -8.14
N THR A 13 5.88 7.18 -8.19
CA THR A 13 7.11 7.98 -8.11
C THR A 13 7.27 8.49 -6.69
N ILE A 14 8.28 7.97 -5.99
CA ILE A 14 8.65 8.34 -4.62
C ILE A 14 9.76 9.38 -4.67
N GLN A 15 9.59 10.49 -3.94
CA GLN A 15 10.65 11.48 -3.76
C GLN A 15 11.59 11.07 -2.62
N GLN A 16 12.89 11.03 -2.91
CA GLN A 16 13.97 10.68 -1.99
C GLN A 16 15.03 11.78 -1.95
N GLY A 17 14.90 12.74 -1.04
CA GLY A 17 15.88 13.81 -0.90
C GLY A 17 16.01 14.64 -2.19
N LYS A 18 17.08 14.40 -2.98
CA LYS A 18 17.32 15.05 -4.28
C LYS A 18 16.99 14.17 -5.51
N GLY A 19 16.57 12.92 -5.31
CA GLY A 19 16.27 11.97 -6.37
C GLY A 19 14.81 11.51 -6.37
N THR A 20 14.39 10.90 -7.48
CA THR A 20 13.09 10.23 -7.61
C THR A 20 13.32 8.75 -7.86
N LEU A 21 12.57 7.89 -7.17
CA LEU A 21 12.55 6.45 -7.37
C LEU A 21 11.18 6.05 -7.93
N THR A 22 11.17 5.28 -9.00
CA THR A 22 9.93 4.69 -9.53
C THR A 22 9.79 3.27 -9.00
N ILE A 23 8.64 2.95 -8.43
CA ILE A 23 8.30 1.65 -7.86
C ILE A 23 7.04 1.15 -8.53
N GLU A 24 7.08 -0.05 -9.08
CA GLU A 24 5.88 -0.76 -9.50
C GLU A 24 5.39 -1.64 -8.35
N ALA A 25 4.14 -1.44 -7.93
CA ALA A 25 3.53 -2.22 -6.86
C ALA A 25 2.07 -2.52 -7.18
N ALA A 26 1.69 -3.76 -6.97
CA ALA A 26 0.32 -4.25 -7.12
C ALA A 26 -0.43 -4.28 -5.76
N THR A 27 0.32 -4.23 -4.65
CA THR A 27 -0.24 -4.19 -3.29
C THR A 27 0.42 -3.13 -2.43
N LEU A 28 -0.26 -2.72 -1.35
CA LEU A 28 0.35 -1.81 -0.37
C LEU A 28 1.62 -2.39 0.25
N ALA A 29 1.64 -3.71 0.49
CA ALA A 29 2.79 -4.39 1.08
C ALA A 29 4.04 -4.28 0.21
N GLU A 30 3.90 -4.46 -1.11
CA GLU A 30 4.98 -4.31 -2.08
C GLU A 30 5.49 -2.86 -2.14
N LEU A 31 4.58 -1.89 -2.17
CA LEU A 31 4.95 -0.47 -2.16
C LEU A 31 5.76 -0.12 -0.91
N VAL A 32 5.32 -0.61 0.25
CA VAL A 32 6.00 -0.38 1.54
C VAL A 32 7.35 -1.08 1.64
N ASP A 33 7.49 -2.29 1.07
CA ASP A 33 8.75 -3.05 1.11
C ASP A 33 9.79 -2.51 0.12
N ALA A 34 9.35 -2.07 -1.05
CA ALA A 34 10.20 -1.42 -2.04
C ALA A 34 10.52 0.03 -1.65
N ALA A 35 9.71 0.62 -0.76
CA ALA A 35 9.97 1.96 -0.28
C ALA A 35 11.30 1.99 0.51
N PRO A 36 12.10 3.04 0.29
CA PRO A 36 13.39 3.22 0.95
C PRO A 36 13.27 3.76 2.38
N LEU A 37 12.21 3.35 3.09
CA LEU A 37 11.92 3.68 4.48
C LEU A 37 11.83 2.39 5.28
N THR A 38 12.42 2.38 6.47
CA THR A 38 12.28 1.21 7.33
C THR A 38 10.86 1.13 7.89
N LYS A 39 10.38 -0.10 8.14
CA LYS A 39 9.12 -0.35 8.85
C LYS A 39 9.01 0.42 10.17
N LYS A 40 10.13 0.62 10.88
CA LYS A 40 10.19 1.40 12.12
C LYS A 40 9.92 2.88 11.88
N GLU A 41 10.45 3.45 10.80
CA GLU A 41 10.23 4.85 10.43
C GLU A 41 8.80 5.09 9.95
N LEU A 42 8.27 4.20 9.11
CA LEU A 42 6.87 4.24 8.69
C LEU A 42 5.93 4.11 9.89
N GLY A 43 6.13 3.11 10.76
CA GLY A 43 5.34 2.96 11.99
C GLY A 43 5.33 4.21 12.87
N LYS A 44 6.47 4.89 13.02
CA LYS A 44 6.55 6.18 13.72
C LYS A 44 5.77 7.30 13.03
N LYS A 45 5.90 7.43 11.70
CA LYS A 45 5.19 8.47 10.92
C LYS A 45 3.68 8.27 10.97
N LEU A 46 3.21 7.03 10.91
CA LEU A 46 1.79 6.69 11.04
C LEU A 46 1.31 6.65 12.50
N LYS A 47 2.20 6.82 13.49
CA LYS A 47 1.90 6.67 14.93
C LYS A 47 1.28 5.30 15.29
N LEU A 48 1.67 4.25 14.56
CA LEU A 48 1.21 2.89 14.76
C LEU A 48 2.24 2.06 15.53
N ASN A 49 1.75 1.18 16.40
CA ASN A 49 2.60 0.12 16.95
C ASN A 49 2.94 -0.91 15.85
N PRO A 50 4.02 -1.71 16.01
CA PRO A 50 4.46 -2.66 14.97
C PRO A 50 3.39 -3.67 14.54
N ARG A 51 2.59 -4.17 15.49
CA ARG A 51 1.54 -5.15 15.21
C ARG A 51 0.42 -4.54 14.37
N THR A 52 -0.06 -3.36 14.75
CA THR A 52 -1.08 -2.64 13.99
C THR A 52 -0.57 -2.30 12.60
N PHE A 53 0.68 -1.86 12.46
CA PHE A 53 1.28 -1.59 11.15
C PHE A 53 1.27 -2.82 10.25
N ASP A 54 1.66 -3.99 10.76
CA ASP A 54 1.61 -5.23 9.98
C ASP A 54 0.20 -5.60 9.54
N THR A 55 -0.78 -5.45 10.45
CA THR A 55 -2.19 -5.67 10.12
C THR A 55 -2.65 -4.70 9.02
N ARG A 56 -2.35 -3.41 9.12
CA ARG A 56 -2.73 -2.42 8.07
C ARG A 56 -2.05 -2.72 6.74
N ARG A 57 -0.78 -3.16 6.78
CA ARG A 57 -0.02 -3.50 5.57
C ARG A 57 -0.62 -4.70 4.85
N GLN A 58 -1.08 -5.72 5.59
CA GLN A 58 -1.74 -6.91 5.04
C GLN A 58 -3.20 -6.65 4.67
N GLN A 59 -3.88 -5.77 5.39
CA GLN A 59 -5.29 -5.43 5.21
C GLN A 59 -5.45 -3.91 5.02
N PRO A 60 -5.02 -3.38 3.86
CA PRO A 60 -4.99 -1.94 3.62
C PRO A 60 -6.36 -1.29 3.63
N GLY A 61 -7.43 -2.05 3.37
CA GLY A 61 -8.81 -1.54 3.45
C GLY A 61 -9.25 -1.11 4.85
N THR A 62 -8.46 -1.40 5.89
CA THR A 62 -8.76 -0.95 7.26
C THR A 62 -8.12 0.41 7.59
N LEU A 63 -7.19 0.90 6.77
CA LEU A 63 -6.50 2.17 7.00
C LEU A 63 -7.51 3.32 7.12
N THR A 64 -7.34 4.16 8.13
CA THR A 64 -8.12 5.39 8.25
C THR A 64 -7.65 6.41 7.22
N GLN A 65 -8.49 7.40 6.93
CA GLN A 65 -8.12 8.49 6.03
C GLN A 65 -6.84 9.22 6.49
N ASP A 66 -6.70 9.46 7.80
CA ASP A 66 -5.52 10.09 8.39
C ASP A 66 -4.26 9.23 8.24
N GLU A 67 -4.37 7.91 8.47
CA GLU A 67 -3.26 6.97 8.28
C GLU A 67 -2.82 6.92 6.81
N LEU A 68 -3.78 7.00 5.88
CA LEU A 68 -3.55 6.96 4.44
C LEU A 68 -2.88 8.25 3.93
N HIS A 69 -3.30 9.41 4.43
CA HIS A 69 -2.60 10.68 4.21
C HIS A 69 -1.18 10.68 4.81
N ALA A 70 -1.02 10.16 6.03
CA ALA A 70 0.28 10.06 6.67
C ALA A 70 1.23 9.14 5.89
N LEU A 71 0.72 8.02 5.36
CA LEU A 71 1.45 7.10 4.51
C LEU A 71 1.87 7.75 3.18
N ALA A 72 0.95 8.42 2.50
CA ALA A 72 1.21 9.14 1.26
C ALA A 72 2.31 10.21 1.45
N ASN A 73 2.20 11.00 2.52
CA ASN A 73 3.22 11.97 2.91
C ASN A 73 4.55 11.33 3.29
N ALA A 74 4.53 10.17 3.95
CA ALA A 74 5.74 9.45 4.31
C ALA A 74 6.49 8.95 3.07
N LEU A 75 5.76 8.42 2.09
CA LEU A 75 6.29 7.89 0.85
C LEU A 75 6.53 8.97 -0.21
N GLY A 76 6.09 10.23 0.02
CA GLY A 76 6.18 11.29 -0.97
C GLY A 76 5.38 10.99 -2.25
N VAL A 77 4.28 10.23 -2.11
CA VAL A 77 3.40 9.81 -3.19
C VAL A 77 2.07 10.57 -3.05
N PRO A 78 1.41 10.95 -4.16
CA PRO A 78 0.06 11.51 -4.10
C PRO A 78 -0.92 10.59 -3.37
N TYR A 79 -1.74 11.18 -2.49
CA TYR A 79 -2.78 10.46 -1.75
C TYR A 79 -3.68 9.61 -2.67
N LEU A 80 -4.08 10.18 -3.81
CA LEU A 80 -4.98 9.51 -4.75
C LEU A 80 -4.37 8.25 -5.36
N ASP A 81 -3.05 8.21 -5.56
CA ASP A 81 -2.38 7.04 -6.10
C ASP A 81 -2.38 5.89 -5.08
N ILE A 82 -2.14 6.20 -3.80
CA ILE A 82 -2.24 5.19 -2.73
C ILE A 82 -3.69 4.75 -2.53
N ALA A 83 -4.65 5.67 -2.54
CA ALA A 83 -6.07 5.32 -2.44
C ALA A 83 -6.51 4.41 -3.59
N ARG A 84 -6.04 4.69 -4.81
CA ARG A 84 -6.28 3.87 -5.99
C ARG A 84 -5.69 2.47 -5.86
N LEU A 85 -4.43 2.35 -5.41
CA LEU A 85 -3.80 1.05 -5.15
C LEU A 85 -4.63 0.19 -4.19
N ILE A 86 -5.09 0.79 -3.10
CA ILE A 86 -5.86 0.10 -2.08
C ILE A 86 -7.23 -0.31 -2.63
N TYR A 87 -7.87 0.55 -3.41
CA TYR A 87 -9.12 0.22 -4.10
C TYR A 87 -8.95 -0.95 -5.07
N GLU A 88 -7.94 -0.91 -5.95
CA GLU A 88 -7.66 -1.97 -6.92
C GLU A 88 -7.29 -3.30 -6.24
N GLN A 89 -6.52 -3.24 -5.15
CA GLN A 89 -6.22 -4.42 -4.33
C GLN A 89 -7.51 -5.03 -3.74
N ARG A 90 -8.41 -4.21 -3.20
CA ARG A 90 -9.66 -4.68 -2.57
C ARG A 90 -10.66 -5.23 -3.59
N GLU A 91 -10.79 -4.59 -4.75
CA GLU A 91 -11.62 -5.10 -5.85
C GLU A 91 -11.10 -6.46 -6.33
N SER A 92 -9.78 -6.62 -6.44
CA SER A 92 -9.15 -7.89 -6.83
C SER A 92 -9.34 -9.00 -5.78
N GLU A 93 -9.24 -8.67 -4.48
CA GLU A 93 -9.54 -9.59 -3.38
C GLU A 93 -11.01 -10.03 -3.39
N ARG A 94 -11.95 -9.10 -3.61
CA ARG A 94 -13.39 -9.40 -3.67
C ARG A 94 -13.75 -10.26 -4.88
N ALA A 95 -13.15 -10.00 -6.04
CA ALA A 95 -13.34 -10.83 -7.23
C ALA A 95 -12.80 -12.26 -7.07
N GLN A 96 -11.95 -12.50 -6.06
CA GLN A 96 -11.38 -13.80 -5.73
C GLN A 96 -12.10 -14.53 -4.60
N GLU A 97 -13.04 -13.91 -3.87
CA GLU A 97 -13.90 -14.65 -2.94
C GLU A 97 -14.68 -15.69 -3.77
N PRO A 98 -14.40 -17.01 -3.63
CA PRO A 98 -15.25 -18.00 -4.24
C PRO A 98 -16.62 -17.77 -3.63
N ALA A 99 -17.64 -17.63 -4.47
CA ALA A 99 -19.03 -17.76 -4.07
C ALA A 99 -19.15 -19.10 -3.34
N SER A 100 -18.96 -19.06 -2.02
CA SER A 100 -19.04 -20.22 -1.16
C SER A 100 -20.52 -20.35 -0.86
N GLU A 101 -21.19 -21.07 -1.76
CA GLU A 101 -22.47 -21.74 -1.49
C GLU A 101 -22.32 -22.75 -0.35
#